data_AF-A0A2V8NSK5-F1
#
_entry.id   AF-A0A2V8NSK5-F1
#
_cell.length_a   1.000
_cell.length_b   1.000
_cell.length_c   1.000
_cell.angle_alpha   90.00
_cell.angle_beta   90.00
_cell.angle_gamma   90.00
#
_symmetry.space_group_name_H-M   'P 1'
#
loop_
_entity.id
_entity.type
_entity.pdbx_description
1 polymer ?
#
loop_
_entity_poly.entity_id
_entity_poly.type
_entity_poly.pdbx_seq_one_letter_code
_entity_poly.pdbx_strand_id
1 'polypeptide(L)'
;MSENYDRVHQIQALISEKLFVEVDSPDTDLFETGTLDSAALIELLLGLEERFGFILSLAELELDDIRTIRKIAGLVAQTTAASSEVQR
;
A
#
# COMPACT_ATOMS: atom_id res chain seq x y z
N MET A 1 -9.17 5.12 -17.92
CA MET A 1 -7.98 4.60 -17.21
C MET A 1 -8.48 4.04 -15.90
N SER A 2 -8.22 2.76 -15.63
CA SER A 2 -8.84 2.03 -14.52
C SER A 2 -8.31 2.52 -13.16
N GLU A 3 -9.19 2.73 -12.17
CA GLU A 3 -8.84 3.28 -10.84
C GLU A 3 -7.69 2.56 -10.12
N ASN A 4 -7.50 1.26 -10.39
CA ASN A 4 -6.41 0.49 -9.79
C ASN A 4 -5.03 0.85 -10.35
N TYR A 5 -4.96 1.24 -11.63
CA TYR A 5 -3.69 1.65 -12.25
C TYR A 5 -3.19 2.96 -11.64
N ASP A 6 -4.11 3.88 -11.33
CA ASP A 6 -3.79 5.15 -10.66
C ASP A 6 -3.25 4.92 -9.23
N ARG A 7 -3.88 4.01 -8.46
CA ARG A 7 -3.41 3.65 -7.12
C ARG A 7 -2.01 3.03 -7.11
N VAL A 8 -1.71 2.16 -8.08
CA VAL A 8 -0.36 1.57 -8.22
C VAL A 8 0.70 2.66 -8.37
N HIS A 9 0.47 3.66 -9.24
CA HIS A 9 1.38 4.79 -9.42
C HIS A 9 1.54 5.62 -8.16
N GLN A 10 0.44 5.89 -7.46
CA GLN A 10 0.48 6.65 -6.20
C GLN A 10 1.26 5.93 -5.10
N ILE A 11 1.19 4.59 -5.04
CA ILE A 11 1.94 3.78 -4.08
C ILE A 11 3.42 3.69 -4.49
N GLN A 12 3.73 3.55 -5.78
CA GLN A 12 5.13 3.64 -6.27
C GLN A 12 5.77 4.98 -5.88
N ALA A 13 5.06 6.09 -6.11
CA ALA A 13 5.52 7.41 -5.70
C ALA A 13 5.72 7.51 -4.19
N LEU A 14 4.78 6.96 -3.39
CA LEU A 14 4.91 6.93 -1.93
C LEU A 14 6.16 6.19 -1.47
N ILE A 15 6.43 5.01 -2.05
CA ILE A 15 7.61 4.20 -1.72
C ILE A 15 8.90 4.95 -2.08
N SER A 16 8.96 5.57 -3.27
CA SER A 16 10.12 6.38 -3.67
C SER A 16 10.33 7.58 -2.73
N GLU A 17 9.26 8.29 -2.37
CA GLU A 17 9.31 9.48 -1.52
C GLU A 17 9.67 9.19 -0.05
N LYS A 18 9.12 8.12 0.52
CA LYS A 18 9.27 7.79 1.96
C LYS A 18 10.44 6.85 2.23
N LEU A 19 10.65 5.86 1.34
CA LEU A 19 11.64 4.80 1.54
C LEU A 19 12.90 5.02 0.70
N PHE A 20 12.92 6.00 -0.22
CA PHE A 20 14.05 6.30 -1.10
C PHE A 20 14.49 5.09 -1.95
N VAL A 21 13.53 4.23 -2.32
CA VAL A 21 13.72 3.05 -3.16
C VAL A 21 12.81 3.10 -4.37
N GLU A 22 13.35 2.73 -5.53
CA GLU A 22 12.59 2.53 -6.76
C GLU A 22 12.22 1.06 -6.92
N VAL A 23 10.98 0.79 -7.32
CA VAL A 23 10.46 -0.57 -7.55
C VAL A 23 10.08 -0.71 -9.01
N ASP A 24 10.85 -1.53 -9.74
CA ASP A 24 10.74 -1.69 -11.19
C ASP A 24 9.41 -2.30 -11.67
N SER A 25 8.78 -3.13 -10.84
CA SER A 25 7.52 -3.80 -11.17
C SER A 25 6.55 -3.79 -9.98
N PRO A 26 5.26 -3.53 -10.21
CA PRO A 26 4.26 -3.56 -9.14
C PRO A 26 3.99 -4.97 -8.60
N ASP A 27 4.46 -6.00 -9.29
CA ASP A 27 4.38 -7.41 -8.89
C ASP A 27 5.65 -7.89 -8.16
N THR A 28 6.66 -7.03 -8.00
CA THR A 28 7.87 -7.34 -7.24
C THR A 28 7.52 -7.61 -5.78
N ASP A 29 8.05 -8.71 -5.25
CA ASP A 29 7.98 -9.04 -3.83
C ASP A 29 8.91 -8.14 -3.03
N LEU A 30 8.33 -7.20 -2.30
CA LEU A 30 9.06 -6.17 -1.57
C LEU A 30 9.85 -6.71 -0.38
N PHE A 31 9.47 -7.87 0.16
CA PHE A 31 10.15 -8.52 1.26
C PHE A 31 11.32 -9.36 0.76
N GLU A 32 11.12 -10.14 -0.30
CA GLU A 32 12.18 -10.95 -0.90
C GLU A 32 13.31 -10.09 -1.49
N THR A 33 12.99 -8.90 -2.02
CA THR A 33 14.02 -7.95 -2.49
C THR A 33 14.72 -7.19 -1.35
N GLY A 34 14.24 -7.31 -0.11
CA GLY A 34 14.74 -6.53 1.03
C GLY A 34 14.38 -5.04 0.94
N THR A 35 13.45 -4.66 0.07
CA THR A 35 12.94 -3.27 -0.06
C THR A 35 12.13 -2.88 1.17
N LEU A 36 11.36 -3.81 1.72
CA LEU A 36 10.65 -3.64 2.99
C LEU A 36 11.33 -4.45 4.09
N ASP A 37 11.92 -3.74 5.03
CA ASP A 37 12.26 -4.24 6.35
C ASP A 37 11.17 -3.88 7.39
N SER A 38 11.39 -4.22 8.66
CA SER A 38 10.41 -3.94 9.72
C SER A 38 10.12 -2.46 9.94
N ALA A 39 11.10 -1.58 9.73
CA ALA A 39 10.92 -0.13 9.94
C ALA A 39 10.28 0.52 8.71
N ALA A 40 10.77 0.16 7.51
CA ALA A 40 10.21 0.59 6.23
C ALA A 40 8.74 0.16 6.07
N LEU A 41 8.37 -1.01 6.63
CA LEU A 41 6.99 -1.43 6.69
C LEU A 41 6.11 -0.45 7.47
N ILE A 42 6.52 -0.06 8.69
CA ILE A 42 5.73 0.89 9.49
C ILE A 42 5.59 2.24 8.78
N GLU A 43 6.67 2.74 8.17
CA GLU A 43 6.65 3.98 7.39
C GLU A 43 5.71 3.90 6.18
N LEU A 44 5.71 2.77 5.48
CA LEU A 44 4.79 2.52 4.36
C LEU A 44 3.34 2.53 4.84
N LEU A 45 3.02 1.80 5.91
CA LEU A 45 1.65 1.71 6.44
C LEU A 45 1.14 3.10 6.85
N LEU A 46 1.94 3.87 7.59
CA LEU A 46 1.59 5.24 7.96
C LEU A 46 1.38 6.13 6.73
N GLY A 47 2.27 6.03 5.73
CA GLY A 47 2.16 6.76 4.48
C GLY A 47 0.90 6.43 3.68
N LEU A 48 0.42 5.18 3.73
CA LEU A 48 -0.82 4.77 3.10
C LEU A 48 -2.03 5.39 3.81
N GLU A 49 -2.06 5.32 5.15
CA GLU A 49 -3.13 5.93 5.96
C GLU A 49 -3.22 7.44 5.72
N GLU A 50 -2.09 8.14 5.76
CA GLU A 50 -1.99 9.58 5.49
C GLU A 50 -2.46 9.95 4.08
N ARG A 51 -2.03 9.20 3.06
CA ARG A 51 -2.29 9.52 1.64
C ARG A 51 -3.72 9.26 1.22
N PHE A 52 -4.32 8.18 1.74
CA PHE A 52 -5.63 7.71 1.29
C PHE A 52 -6.75 7.95 2.32
N GLY A 53 -6.43 8.42 3.52
CA GLY A 53 -7.39 8.85 4.53
C GLY A 53 -8.17 7.71 5.18
N PHE A 54 -7.50 6.58 5.45
CA PHE A 54 -8.09 5.44 6.14
C PHE A 54 -7.18 4.94 7.27
N ILE A 55 -7.69 4.05 8.12
CA ILE A 55 -6.92 3.42 9.20
C ILE A 55 -6.79 1.93 8.90
N LEU A 56 -5.57 1.42 8.94
CA LEU A 56 -5.26 0.00 8.77
C LEU A 56 -5.42 -0.74 10.09
N SER A 57 -6.15 -1.85 10.04
CA SER A 57 -6.21 -2.80 11.16
C SER A 57 -5.02 -3.75 11.06
N LEU A 58 -3.98 -3.53 11.87
CA LEU A 58 -2.84 -4.47 11.95
C LEU A 58 -3.26 -5.90 12.37
N ALA A 59 -4.41 -6.05 13.03
CA ALA A 59 -4.94 -7.35 13.43
C ALA A 59 -5.54 -8.15 12.25
N GLU A 60 -6.00 -7.45 11.21
CA GLU A 60 -6.60 -8.04 10.00
C GLU A 60 -5.65 -8.04 8.82
N LEU A 61 -4.54 -7.29 8.92
CA LEU A 61 -3.53 -7.18 7.88
C LEU A 61 -2.73 -8.48 7.78
N GLU A 62 -2.82 -9.16 6.64
CA GLU A 62 -1.95 -10.29 6.34
C GLU A 62 -0.68 -9.81 5.63
N LEU A 63 0.45 -10.47 5.89
CA LEU A 63 1.71 -10.14 5.20
C LEU A 63 1.59 -10.29 3.67
N ASP A 64 0.70 -11.16 3.21
CA ASP A 64 0.43 -11.33 1.79
C ASP A 64 -0.20 -10.08 1.15
N ASP A 65 -1.03 -9.32 1.87
CA ASP A 65 -1.73 -8.12 1.36
C ASP A 65 -0.78 -6.98 1.02
N ILE A 66 0.39 -6.97 1.65
CA ILE A 66 1.41 -5.92 1.54
C ILE A 66 2.67 -6.40 0.81
N ARG A 67 2.63 -7.61 0.27
CA ARG A 67 3.80 -8.27 -0.34
C ARG A 67 4.27 -7.62 -1.65
N THR A 68 3.35 -7.00 -2.38
CA THR A 68 3.61 -6.33 -3.66
C THR A 68 2.79 -5.04 -3.75
N ILE A 69 3.22 -4.09 -4.57
CA ILE A 69 2.50 -2.83 -4.80
C ILE A 69 1.09 -3.10 -5.35
N ARG A 70 0.92 -4.11 -6.21
CA ARG A 70 -0.39 -4.49 -6.74
C ARG A 70 -1.35 -4.94 -5.64
N LYS A 71 -0.87 -5.72 -4.68
CA LYS A 71 -1.70 -6.18 -3.54
C LYS A 71 -2.05 -5.03 -2.61
N ILE A 72 -1.09 -4.15 -2.32
CA ILE A 72 -1.32 -2.92 -1.54
C ILE A 72 -2.40 -2.06 -2.19
N ALA A 73 -2.34 -1.87 -3.52
CA ALA A 73 -3.36 -1.11 -4.26
C ALA A 73 -4.75 -1.73 -4.12
N GLY A 74 -4.84 -3.07 -4.15
CA GLY A 74 -6.08 -3.81 -3.90
C GLY A 74 -6.59 -3.65 -2.47
N LEU A 75 -5.73 -3.71 -1.47
CA LEU A 75 -6.07 -3.45 -0.06
C LEU A 75 -6.64 -2.03 0.10
N VAL A 76 -5.93 -1.02 -0.40
CA VAL A 76 -6.38 0.38 -0.34
C VAL A 76 -7.74 0.57 -1.02
N ALA A 77 -7.96 -0.05 -2.18
CA ALA A 77 -9.23 0.02 -2.88
C ALA A 77 -10.39 -0.58 -2.04
N GLN A 78 -10.15 -1.71 -1.37
CA GLN A 78 -11.15 -2.35 -0.52
C GLN A 78 -11.46 -1.51 0.73
N THR A 79 -10.43 -0.99 1.40
CA THR A 79 -10.62 -0.21 2.64
C THR A 79 -11.31 1.12 2.37
N THR A 80 -10.92 1.83 1.30
CA THR A 80 -11.56 3.10 0.92
C THR A 80 -13.01 2.92 0.45
N ALA A 81 -13.35 1.78 -0.15
CA ALA A 81 -14.74 1.45 -0.48
C ALA A 81 -15.56 1.14 0.79
N ALA A 82 -15.06 0.32 1.70
CA ALA A 82 -15.76 -0.06 2.93
C ALA A 82 -16.02 1.14 3.87
N SER A 83 -15.08 2.08 3.97
CA SER A 83 -15.28 3.31 4.75
C SER A 83 -16.37 4.23 4.19
N SER A 84 -16.71 4.09 2.89
CA SER A 84 -17.76 4.88 2.24
C SER A 84 -19.17 4.31 2.44
N GLU A 85 -19.31 3.03 2.81
CA GLU A 85 -20.61 2.37 3.09
C GLU A 85 -21.07 2.55 4.54
N VAL A 86 -20.15 2.65 5.51
CA VAL A 86 -20.50 2.82 6.94
C VAL A 86 -21.07 4.22 7.25
N GLN A 87 -20.96 5.17 6.32
CA GLN A 87 -21.46 6.54 6.47
C GLN A 87 -22.80 6.80 5.77
N ARG A 88 -23.53 5.78 5.29
CA ARG A 88 -24.85 5.93 4.63
C ARG A 88 -26.02 5.38 5.42
#